data_AF-R6QI91-F1
#
_entry.id   AF-R6QI91-F1
#
_cell.length_a   1.000
_cell.length_b   1.000
_cell.length_c   1.000
_cell.angle_alpha   90.00
_cell.angle_beta   90.00
_cell.angle_gamma   90.00
#
_symmetry.space_group_name_H-M   'P 1'
#
loop_
_entity.id
_entity.type
_entity.pdbx_description
1 polymer ?
#
loop_
_entity_poly.entity_id
_entity_poly.type
_entity_poly.pdbx_seq_one_letter_code
_entity_poly.pdbx_strand_id
1 'polypeptide(L)'
;MLCCGLRSIEIRRMKWDWIDFENAILTVGKSKTEAGTGRKIPIPPVLLDALKEHKAKELNNEYVFVKYEKHTRMDDNAFYQSWKNFVKEMDLANGAHLYRNQVKNSIIAPDFEPYLLRHTFCTDCQAAGVPINVAKEWMGHSDISVTAKIYTHMVDEVFEQNRMRMAQYAVTKSQQVESLTATN
;
A
#
# COMPACT_ATOMS: atom_id res chain seq x y z
N MET A 1 -5.03 0.32 -1.46
CA MET A 1 -3.93 0.28 -2.47
C MET A 1 -2.75 1.07 -1.94
N LEU A 2 -2.96 2.33 -1.57
CA LEU A 2 -1.92 3.24 -1.10
C LEU A 2 -1.11 2.73 0.11
N CYS A 3 -1.74 2.20 1.16
CA CYS A 3 -1.01 1.89 2.40
C CYS A 3 -0.39 0.49 2.48
N CYS A 4 -0.81 -0.44 1.61
CA CYS A 4 -0.36 -1.85 1.64
C CYS A 4 -0.01 -2.39 0.24
N GLY A 5 0.08 -1.52 -0.76
CA GLY A 5 0.45 -1.89 -2.12
C GLY A 5 -0.49 -2.88 -2.82
N LEU A 6 -1.69 -3.19 -2.34
CA LEU A 6 -2.54 -4.26 -2.92
C LEU A 6 -2.96 -3.99 -4.38
N ARG A 7 -3.09 -5.05 -5.18
CA ARG A 7 -3.69 -5.00 -6.52
C ARG A 7 -5.21 -4.81 -6.44
N SER A 8 -5.81 -4.25 -7.48
CA SER A 8 -7.28 -4.08 -7.54
C SER A 8 -8.04 -5.41 -7.37
N ILE A 9 -7.55 -6.51 -7.96
CA ILE A 9 -8.16 -7.83 -7.79
C ILE A 9 -8.04 -8.38 -6.36
N GLU A 10 -6.95 -8.05 -5.66
CA GLU A 10 -6.72 -8.48 -4.27
C GLU A 10 -7.69 -7.74 -3.35
N ILE A 11 -7.93 -6.45 -3.60
CA ILE A 11 -8.94 -5.66 -2.87
C ILE A 11 -10.34 -6.22 -3.08
N ARG A 12 -10.73 -6.51 -4.33
CA ARG A 12 -12.07 -7.07 -4.64
C ARG A 12 -12.32 -8.45 -4.05
N ARG A 13 -11.27 -9.16 -3.64
CA ARG A 13 -11.32 -10.50 -3.05
C ARG A 13 -10.94 -10.51 -1.57
N MET A 14 -10.65 -9.34 -1.00
CA MET A 14 -10.16 -9.22 0.36
C MET A 14 -11.25 -9.67 1.32
N LYS A 15 -10.87 -10.57 2.23
CA LYS A 15 -11.74 -11.11 3.26
C LYS A 15 -11.30 -10.64 4.65
N TRP A 16 -12.22 -10.65 5.60
CA TRP A 16 -11.91 -10.25 6.98
C TRP A 16 -10.92 -11.18 7.67
N ASP A 17 -10.91 -12.47 7.30
CA ASP A 17 -9.96 -13.47 7.81
C ASP A 17 -8.52 -13.26 7.31
N TRP A 18 -8.30 -12.34 6.35
CA TRP A 18 -6.95 -11.95 5.91
C TRP A 18 -6.30 -10.94 6.86
N ILE A 19 -7.07 -10.31 7.74
CA ILE A 19 -6.60 -9.23 8.61
C ILE A 19 -6.44 -9.76 10.03
N ASP A 20 -5.20 -9.79 10.49
CA ASP A 20 -4.86 -9.93 11.90
C ASP A 20 -4.86 -8.54 12.54
N PHE A 21 -5.95 -8.22 13.24
CA PHE A 21 -6.14 -6.92 13.88
C PHE A 21 -5.28 -6.72 15.14
N GLU A 22 -4.82 -7.81 15.76
CA GLU A 22 -4.00 -7.78 16.97
C GLU A 22 -2.55 -7.45 16.60
N ASN A 23 -2.02 -8.14 15.60
CA ASN A 23 -0.64 -7.95 15.15
C ASN A 23 -0.50 -6.88 14.05
N ALA A 24 -1.61 -6.30 13.59
CA ALA A 24 -1.66 -5.36 12.47
C ALA A 24 -1.03 -5.93 11.18
N ILE A 25 -1.37 -7.17 10.84
CA ILE A 25 -0.83 -7.88 9.67
C ILE A 25 -1.94 -8.21 8.68
N LEU A 26 -1.72 -7.88 7.42
CA LEU A 26 -2.53 -8.33 6.30
C LEU A 26 -1.86 -9.51 5.60
N THR A 27 -2.53 -10.65 5.53
CA THR A 27 -2.09 -11.82 4.74
C THR A 27 -2.89 -11.91 3.45
N VAL A 28 -2.26 -11.65 2.31
CA VAL A 28 -2.98 -11.71 1.03
C VAL A 28 -3.28 -13.17 0.67
N GLY A 29 -4.55 -13.52 0.42
CA GLY A 29 -4.94 -14.87 0.01
C GLY A 29 -4.49 -15.23 -1.41
N LYS A 30 -5.15 -16.21 -2.06
CA LYS A 30 -4.78 -16.65 -3.43
C LYS A 30 -4.78 -15.47 -4.41
N SER A 31 -3.57 -15.04 -4.80
CA SER A 31 -3.34 -13.98 -5.79
C SER A 31 -3.26 -14.56 -7.21
N LYS A 32 -3.10 -13.71 -8.23
CA LYS A 32 -2.91 -14.12 -9.64
C LYS A 32 -1.59 -14.89 -9.87
N THR A 33 -0.63 -14.77 -8.96
CA THR A 33 0.71 -15.39 -9.06
C THR A 33 1.07 -16.14 -7.78
N GLU A 34 1.90 -17.18 -7.89
CA GLU A 34 2.41 -17.97 -6.75
C GLU A 34 3.14 -17.08 -5.73
N ALA A 35 4.04 -16.21 -6.20
CA ALA A 35 4.73 -15.19 -5.37
C ALA A 35 3.81 -14.12 -4.74
N GLY A 36 2.56 -14.02 -5.16
CA GLY A 36 1.60 -13.07 -4.60
C GLY A 36 0.74 -13.65 -3.48
N THR A 37 0.73 -14.98 -3.32
CA THR A 37 -0.16 -15.69 -2.39
C THR A 37 0.54 -15.89 -1.05
N GLY A 38 -0.17 -15.61 0.05
CA GLY A 38 0.31 -15.87 1.41
C GLY A 38 1.30 -14.84 1.96
N ARG A 39 1.61 -13.79 1.19
CA ARG A 39 2.52 -12.73 1.64
C ARG A 39 1.91 -11.90 2.77
N LYS A 40 2.74 -11.56 3.75
CA LYS A 40 2.38 -10.73 4.90
C LYS A 40 2.80 -9.29 4.66
N ILE A 41 1.90 -8.36 4.92
CA ILE A 41 2.10 -6.92 4.74
C ILE A 41 1.73 -6.24 6.05
N PRO A 42 2.59 -5.41 6.64
CA PRO A 42 2.22 -4.64 7.83
C PRO A 42 1.12 -3.64 7.49
N ILE A 43 0.17 -3.47 8.40
CA ILE A 43 -0.92 -2.50 8.30
C ILE A 43 -0.54 -1.25 9.11
N PRO A 44 -0.39 -0.08 8.48
CA PRO A 44 -0.13 1.16 9.22
C PRO A 44 -1.29 1.48 10.19
N PRO A 45 -1.03 2.11 11.35
CA PRO A 45 -2.07 2.38 12.37
C PRO A 45 -3.32 3.08 11.83
N VAL A 46 -3.12 4.11 10.99
CA VAL A 46 -4.21 4.85 10.35
C VAL A 46 -5.14 3.95 9.53
N LEU A 47 -4.58 2.96 8.82
CA LEU A 47 -5.39 2.01 8.06
C LEU A 47 -6.04 0.97 8.99
N LEU A 48 -5.37 0.55 10.05
CA LEU A 48 -5.91 -0.41 11.01
C LEU A 48 -7.18 0.14 11.68
N ASP A 49 -7.15 1.42 12.10
CA ASP A 49 -8.30 2.07 12.72
C ASP A 49 -9.46 2.23 11.73
N ALA A 50 -9.17 2.68 10.50
CA ALA A 50 -10.17 2.74 9.44
C ALA A 50 -10.78 1.36 9.12
N LEU A 51 -10.00 0.27 9.18
CA LEU A 51 -10.50 -1.09 8.99
C LEU A 51 -11.38 -1.55 10.16
N LYS A 52 -11.06 -1.17 11.40
CA LYS A 52 -11.89 -1.47 12.58
C LYS A 52 -13.24 -0.74 12.48
N GLU A 53 -13.23 0.54 12.17
CA GLU A 53 -14.44 1.34 11.94
C GLU A 53 -15.28 0.75 10.80
N HIS A 54 -14.63 0.33 9.71
CA HIS A 54 -15.33 -0.29 8.59
C HIS A 54 -15.93 -1.64 8.97
N LYS A 55 -15.23 -2.46 9.76
CA LYS A 55 -15.73 -3.76 10.25
C LYS A 55 -16.95 -3.59 11.17
N ALA A 56 -16.95 -2.55 12.00
CA ALA A 56 -18.06 -2.24 12.90
C ALA A 56 -19.37 -1.85 12.19
N LYS A 57 -19.32 -1.55 10.88
CA LYS A 57 -20.54 -1.32 10.07
C LYS A 57 -21.30 -2.61 9.75
N GLU A 58 -20.67 -3.77 9.95
CA GLU A 58 -21.26 -5.11 9.77
C GLU A 58 -21.96 -5.32 8.41
N LEU A 59 -21.48 -4.63 7.35
CA LEU A 59 -22.07 -4.70 6.02
C LEU A 59 -21.94 -6.11 5.42
N ASN A 60 -20.86 -6.83 5.74
CA ASN A 60 -20.62 -8.19 5.30
C ASN A 60 -19.62 -8.90 6.23
N ASN A 61 -19.86 -10.17 6.55
CA ASN A 61 -19.02 -10.96 7.47
C ASN A 61 -17.86 -11.69 6.79
N GLU A 62 -17.86 -11.81 5.46
CA GLU A 62 -16.83 -12.50 4.69
C GLU A 62 -15.86 -11.50 4.03
N TYR A 63 -16.39 -10.58 3.21
CA TYR A 63 -15.61 -9.67 2.39
C TYR A 63 -15.46 -8.28 3.03
N VAL A 64 -14.25 -7.73 2.97
CA VAL A 64 -13.95 -6.38 3.46
C VAL A 64 -14.66 -5.34 2.61
N PHE A 65 -14.54 -5.43 1.29
CA PHE A 65 -15.13 -4.47 0.36
C PHE A 65 -16.25 -5.10 -0.45
N VAL A 66 -17.44 -4.50 -0.34
CA VAL A 66 -18.67 -5.02 -0.94
C VAL A 66 -19.38 -3.97 -1.79
N LYS A 67 -20.29 -4.42 -2.64
CA LYS A 67 -21.19 -3.54 -3.40
C LYS A 67 -22.09 -2.79 -2.43
N TYR A 68 -22.27 -1.48 -2.66
CA TYR A 68 -23.04 -0.60 -1.78
C TYR A 68 -24.47 -1.10 -1.49
N GLU A 69 -25.23 -1.46 -2.52
CA GLU A 69 -26.64 -1.83 -2.32
C GLU A 69 -26.84 -3.27 -1.82
N LYS A 70 -26.08 -4.20 -2.39
CA LYS A 70 -26.32 -5.65 -2.19
C LYS A 70 -25.43 -6.27 -1.11
N HIS A 71 -24.44 -5.53 -0.63
CA HIS A 71 -23.40 -6.00 0.28
C HIS A 71 -22.76 -7.35 -0.12
N THR A 72 -22.68 -7.61 -1.43
CA THR A 72 -22.04 -8.80 -2.00
C THR A 72 -20.63 -8.46 -2.47
N ARG A 73 -19.82 -9.49 -2.72
CA ARG A 73 -18.44 -9.34 -3.23
C ARG A 73 -18.40 -8.37 -4.41
N MET A 74 -17.44 -7.44 -4.36
CA MET A 74 -17.20 -6.48 -5.42
C MET A 74 -16.72 -7.16 -6.71
N ASP A 75 -17.29 -6.77 -7.84
CA ASP A 75 -16.79 -7.11 -9.18
C ASP A 75 -16.02 -5.92 -9.78
N ASP A 76 -15.47 -6.11 -10.98
CA ASP A 76 -14.64 -5.12 -11.64
C ASP A 76 -15.43 -3.82 -11.89
N ASN A 77 -16.69 -3.92 -12.31
CA ASN A 77 -17.55 -2.76 -12.52
C ASN A 77 -17.80 -1.98 -11.23
N ALA A 78 -18.17 -2.66 -10.14
CA ALA A 78 -18.41 -2.03 -8.85
C ALA A 78 -17.13 -1.35 -8.30
N PHE A 79 -15.96 -1.95 -8.53
CA PHE A 79 -14.68 -1.34 -8.17
C PHE A 79 -14.42 -0.05 -8.94
N TYR A 80 -14.57 -0.07 -10.26
CA TYR A 80 -14.31 1.15 -11.07
C TYR A 80 -15.35 2.24 -10.85
N GLN A 81 -16.59 1.90 -10.47
CA GLN A 81 -17.56 2.91 -10.03
C GLN A 81 -17.16 3.52 -8.69
N SER A 82 -16.70 2.70 -7.74
CA SER A 82 -16.16 3.19 -6.47
C SER A 82 -14.93 4.08 -6.68
N TRP A 83 -14.07 3.73 -7.64
CA TRP A 83 -12.93 4.54 -8.05
C TRP A 83 -13.34 5.91 -8.61
N LYS A 84 -14.31 5.94 -9.53
CA LYS A 84 -14.83 7.21 -10.09
C LYS A 84 -15.43 8.10 -9.01
N ASN A 85 -16.15 7.51 -8.06
CA ASN A 85 -16.69 8.25 -6.91
C ASN A 85 -15.56 8.81 -6.03
N PHE A 86 -14.54 8.00 -5.75
CA PHE A 86 -13.35 8.45 -5.00
C PHE A 86 -12.65 9.63 -5.69
N VAL A 87 -12.38 9.56 -7.00
CA VAL A 87 -11.77 10.68 -7.75
C VAL A 87 -12.65 11.92 -7.71
N LYS A 88 -13.97 11.74 -7.88
CA LYS A 88 -14.94 12.84 -7.76
C LYS A 88 -14.91 13.48 -6.37
N GLU A 89 -14.86 12.69 -5.30
CA GLU A 89 -14.75 13.19 -3.92
C GLU A 89 -13.43 13.95 -3.70
N MET A 90 -12.32 13.46 -4.27
CA MET A 90 -11.05 14.18 -4.24
C MET A 90 -11.13 15.54 -4.94
N ASP A 91 -11.72 15.60 -6.14
CA ASP A 91 -11.92 16.85 -6.85
C ASP A 91 -12.72 17.85 -6.01
N LEU A 92 -13.84 17.40 -5.42
CA LEU A 92 -14.69 18.24 -4.58
C LEU A 92 -13.96 18.73 -3.31
N ALA A 93 -13.18 17.86 -2.67
CA ALA A 93 -12.37 18.23 -1.52
C ALA A 93 -11.29 19.27 -1.86
N ASN A 94 -10.87 19.35 -3.13
CA ASN A 94 -9.91 20.33 -3.62
C ASN A 94 -10.56 21.56 -4.30
N GLY A 95 -11.84 21.81 -4.05
CA GLY A 95 -12.52 23.02 -4.49
C GLY A 95 -13.10 22.97 -5.91
N ALA A 96 -13.11 21.80 -6.56
CA ALA A 96 -13.93 21.60 -7.74
C ALA A 96 -15.42 21.67 -7.36
N HIS A 97 -16.28 21.89 -8.35
CA HIS A 97 -17.74 21.95 -8.15
C HIS A 97 -18.47 21.09 -9.16
N LEU A 98 -19.70 20.69 -8.80
CA LEU A 98 -20.57 19.92 -9.69
C LEU A 98 -21.44 20.86 -10.52
N TYR A 99 -21.52 20.57 -11.82
CA TYR A 99 -22.53 21.13 -12.72
C TYR A 99 -23.16 20.00 -13.51
N ARG A 100 -24.49 19.85 -13.41
CA ARG A 100 -25.24 18.74 -14.05
C ARG A 100 -24.61 17.37 -13.76
N ASN A 101 -24.29 17.12 -12.49
CA ASN A 101 -23.63 15.89 -11.99
C ASN A 101 -22.23 15.59 -12.56
N GLN A 102 -21.62 16.53 -13.27
CA GLN A 102 -20.25 16.43 -13.76
C GLN A 102 -19.33 17.35 -12.96
N VAL A 103 -18.12 16.88 -12.66
CA VAL A 103 -17.07 17.71 -12.07
C VAL A 103 -16.64 18.76 -13.09
N LYS A 104 -16.55 20.02 -12.65
CA LYS A 104 -15.97 21.13 -13.41
C LYS A 104 -14.67 21.57 -12.75
N ASN A 105 -13.69 21.93 -13.58
CA ASN A 105 -12.34 22.28 -13.15
C ASN A 105 -11.69 21.17 -12.30
N SER A 106 -11.76 19.93 -12.80
CA SER A 106 -11.04 18.82 -12.17
C SER A 106 -9.55 19.17 -12.14
N ILE A 107 -8.95 19.01 -10.96
CA ILE A 107 -7.52 19.23 -10.76
C ILE A 107 -6.75 17.91 -10.77
N ILE A 108 -7.48 16.79 -10.71
CA ILE A 108 -6.90 15.47 -10.76
C ILE A 108 -6.49 15.15 -12.20
N ALA A 109 -5.29 14.61 -12.37
CA ALA A 109 -4.75 14.27 -13.67
C ALA A 109 -5.64 13.23 -14.39
N PRO A 110 -5.90 13.37 -15.71
CA PRO A 110 -6.78 12.45 -16.44
C PRO A 110 -6.33 10.99 -16.45
N ASP A 111 -5.03 10.76 -16.30
CA ASP A 111 -4.37 9.44 -16.23
C ASP A 111 -4.24 8.93 -14.79
N PHE A 112 -4.91 9.57 -13.81
CA PHE A 112 -4.92 9.11 -12.44
C PHE A 112 -5.69 7.79 -12.31
N GLU A 113 -4.94 6.69 -12.28
CA GLU A 113 -5.47 5.32 -12.22
C GLU A 113 -5.18 4.63 -10.88
N PRO A 114 -5.98 3.61 -10.48
CA PRO A 114 -5.78 2.90 -9.21
C PRO A 114 -4.37 2.32 -9.04
N TYR A 115 -3.72 1.92 -10.14
CA TYR A 115 -2.36 1.37 -10.11
C TYR A 115 -1.32 2.40 -9.63
N LEU A 116 -1.54 3.69 -9.85
CA LEU A 116 -0.66 4.74 -9.35
C LEU A 116 -0.59 4.78 -7.83
N LEU A 117 -1.70 4.52 -7.12
CA LEU A 117 -1.67 4.40 -5.65
C LEU A 117 -0.72 3.30 -5.17
N ARG A 118 -0.59 2.22 -5.94
CA ARG A 118 0.36 1.14 -5.65
C ARG A 118 1.80 1.56 -5.99
N HIS A 119 2.01 2.43 -6.98
CA HIS A 119 3.32 3.03 -7.21
C HIS A 119 3.71 3.96 -6.07
N THR A 120 2.78 4.77 -5.57
CA THR A 120 3.02 5.64 -4.41
C THR A 120 3.40 4.82 -3.18
N PHE A 121 2.74 3.69 -2.91
CA PHE A 121 3.17 2.78 -1.84
C PHE A 121 4.64 2.35 -1.96
N CYS A 122 5.09 2.09 -3.19
CA CYS A 122 6.46 1.68 -3.47
C CYS A 122 7.46 2.80 -3.17
N THR A 123 7.15 4.02 -3.57
CA THR A 123 7.97 5.20 -3.28
C THR A 123 7.98 5.52 -1.79
N ASP A 124 6.85 5.35 -1.10
CA ASP A 124 6.75 5.57 0.35
C ASP A 124 7.58 4.54 1.13
N CYS A 125 7.55 3.27 0.71
CA CYS A 125 8.41 2.23 1.27
C CYS A 125 9.89 2.59 1.12
N GLN A 126 10.30 3.08 -0.04
CA GLN A 126 11.67 3.51 -0.28
C GLN A 126 12.05 4.71 0.59
N ALA A 127 11.20 5.73 0.68
CA ALA A 127 11.42 6.91 1.53
C ALA A 127 11.52 6.52 3.02
N ALA A 128 10.73 5.53 3.45
CA ALA A 128 10.81 4.96 4.79
C ALA A 128 12.04 4.07 5.03
N GLY A 129 12.85 3.80 3.99
CA GLY A 129 14.04 2.95 4.10
C GLY A 129 13.77 1.45 4.05
N VAL A 130 12.58 1.04 3.63
CA VAL A 130 12.25 -0.37 3.45
C VAL A 130 13.15 -0.94 2.34
N PRO A 131 13.90 -2.02 2.59
CA PRO A 131 14.72 -2.64 1.57
C PRO A 131 13.89 -3.04 0.34
N ILE A 132 14.44 -2.81 -0.85
CA ILE A 132 13.75 -3.05 -2.14
C ILE A 132 13.21 -4.48 -2.26
N ASN A 133 13.91 -5.48 -1.72
CA ASN A 133 13.46 -6.88 -1.70
C ASN A 133 12.23 -7.08 -0.81
N VAL A 134 12.16 -6.39 0.34
CA VAL A 134 11.01 -6.43 1.25
C VAL A 134 9.81 -5.72 0.62
N ALA A 135 10.02 -4.54 0.06
CA ALA A 135 8.97 -3.81 -0.66
C ALA A 135 8.44 -4.62 -1.86
N LYS A 136 9.34 -5.26 -2.63
CA LYS A 136 8.99 -6.18 -3.72
C LYS A 136 8.11 -7.32 -3.23
N GLU A 137 8.46 -7.92 -2.09
CA GLU A 137 7.70 -9.00 -1.47
C GLU A 137 6.31 -8.52 -1.06
N TRP A 138 6.18 -7.41 -0.34
CA TRP A 138 4.88 -6.84 0.06
C TRP A 138 3.98 -6.52 -1.13
N MET A 139 4.56 -6.01 -2.19
CA MET A 139 3.85 -5.76 -3.44
C MET A 139 3.50 -7.08 -4.15
N GLY A 140 4.32 -8.12 -4.03
CA GLY A 140 4.18 -9.38 -4.75
C GLY A 140 4.53 -9.23 -6.23
N HIS A 141 5.48 -8.38 -6.60
CA HIS A 141 6.01 -8.30 -7.96
C HIS A 141 6.84 -9.56 -8.28
N SER A 142 6.48 -10.30 -9.33
CA SER A 142 7.28 -11.42 -9.82
C SER A 142 8.59 -10.92 -10.44
N ASP A 143 8.54 -9.81 -11.19
CA ASP A 143 9.70 -9.20 -11.83
C ASP A 143 10.21 -7.99 -11.05
N ILE A 144 11.52 -7.94 -10.83
CA ILE A 144 12.21 -6.84 -10.17
C ILE A 144 12.42 -5.64 -11.09
N SER A 145 12.30 -5.81 -12.42
CA SER A 145 12.57 -4.77 -13.42
C SER A 145 11.61 -3.56 -13.31
N VAL A 146 10.33 -3.82 -13.00
CA VAL A 146 9.31 -2.79 -12.74
C VAL A 146 9.63 -2.02 -11.47
N THR A 147 10.08 -2.73 -10.43
CA THR A 147 10.52 -2.14 -9.17
C THR A 147 11.79 -1.31 -9.42
N ALA A 148 12.85 -1.85 -10.01
CA ALA A 148 14.13 -1.17 -10.24
C ALA A 148 14.03 0.10 -11.11
N LYS A 149 13.13 0.15 -12.10
CA LYS A 149 12.89 1.35 -12.92
C LYS A 149 12.26 2.50 -12.12
N ILE A 150 11.43 2.22 -11.13
CA ILE A 150 10.88 3.26 -10.23
C ILE A 150 11.99 3.78 -9.31
N TYR A 151 12.92 2.91 -8.90
CA TYR A 151 13.95 3.23 -7.90
C TYR A 151 15.13 4.02 -8.46
N THR A 152 15.36 3.97 -9.77
CA THR A 152 16.53 4.60 -10.42
C THR A 152 16.42 6.11 -10.55
N HIS A 153 15.24 6.71 -10.36
CA HIS A 153 15.01 8.13 -10.64
C HIS A 153 15.17 9.09 -9.44
N MET A 154 15.43 8.60 -8.23
CA MET A 154 15.55 9.42 -7.02
C MET A 154 16.91 9.19 -6.36
N VAL A 155 17.97 9.73 -6.97
CA VAL A 155 19.36 9.37 -6.65
C VAL A 155 19.86 10.10 -5.41
N ASP A 156 19.56 11.38 -5.22
CA ASP A 156 20.30 12.20 -4.25
C ASP A 156 19.81 12.04 -2.80
N GLU A 157 18.50 12.12 -2.55
CA GLU A 157 17.95 12.00 -1.20
C GLU A 157 18.11 10.58 -0.64
N VAL A 158 17.86 9.58 -1.50
CA VAL A 158 18.00 8.17 -1.14
C VAL A 158 19.46 7.83 -0.89
N PHE A 159 20.38 8.43 -1.67
CA PHE A 159 21.80 8.27 -1.43
C PHE A 159 22.23 8.87 -0.09
N GLU A 160 21.75 10.06 0.28
CA GLU A 160 22.05 10.66 1.58
C GLU A 160 21.50 9.82 2.74
N GLN A 161 20.26 9.35 2.64
CA GLN A 161 19.67 8.45 3.63
C GLN A 161 20.47 7.14 3.77
N ASN A 162 20.92 6.57 2.65
CA ASN A 162 21.72 5.35 2.66
C ASN A 162 23.14 5.60 3.19
N ARG A 163 23.74 6.76 2.92
CA ARG A 163 25.00 7.20 3.51
C ARG A 163 24.87 7.26 5.03
N MET A 164 23.81 7.88 5.55
CA MET A 164 23.56 7.93 7.00
C MET A 164 23.36 6.54 7.61
N ARG A 165 22.57 5.66 6.97
CA ARG A 165 22.38 4.27 7.44
C ARG A 165 23.70 3.49 7.49
N MET A 166 24.58 3.66 6.50
CA MET A 166 25.91 3.04 6.47
C MET A 166 26.84 3.58 7.54
N ALA A 167 26.85 4.90 7.77
CA ALA A 167 27.62 5.52 8.84
C ALA A 167 27.19 4.97 10.22
N GLN A 168 25.87 4.89 10.46
CA GLN A 168 25.33 4.35 11.70
C GLN A 168 25.70 2.87 11.91
N TYR A 169 25.57 2.05 10.86
CA TYR A 169 25.93 0.63 10.93
C TYR A 169 27.42 0.42 11.21
N ALA A 170 28.29 1.22 10.62
CA ALA A 170 29.73 1.14 10.87
C ALA A 170 30.06 1.37 12.35
N VAL A 171 29.44 2.39 12.96
CA VAL A 171 29.59 2.69 14.40
C VAL A 171 29.10 1.54 15.28
N THR A 172 27.91 0.99 14.99
CA THR A 172 27.35 -0.14 15.75
C THR A 172 28.21 -1.40 15.62
N LYS A 173 28.77 -1.66 14.43
CA LYS A 173 29.64 -2.81 14.20
C LYS A 173 30.96 -2.69 14.95
N SER A 174 31.59 -1.50 14.97
CA SER A 174 32.80 -1.27 15.79
C SER A 174 32.54 -1.48 17.28
N GLN A 175 31.40 -0.99 17.80
CA GLN A 175 31.03 -1.16 19.21
C GLN A 175 30.79 -2.64 19.57
N GLN A 176 30.17 -3.42 18.68
CA GLN A 176 30.00 -4.86 18.89
C GLN A 176 31.35 -5.59 18.93
N VAL A 177 32.29 -5.26 18.04
CA VAL A 177 33.62 -5.88 18.00
C VAL A 177 34.46 -5.51 19.23
N GLU A 178 34.39 -4.28 19.71
CA GLU A 178 35.04 -3.85 20.96
C GLU A 178 34.43 -4.56 22.19
N SER A 179 33.10 -4.73 22.24
CA SER A 179 32.45 -5.46 23.34
C SER A 179 32.83 -6.95 23.38
N LEU A 180 33.01 -7.58 22.22
CA LEU A 180 33.43 -8.99 22.11
C LEU A 180 34.90 -9.20 22.48
N THR A 181 35.74 -8.18 22.35
CA THR A 181 37.17 -8.24 22.69
C THR A 181 37.44 -7.85 24.14
N ALA A 182 36.58 -7.04 24.77
CA ALA A 182 36.69 -6.66 26.18
C ALA A 182 36.20 -7.73 27.19
N THR A 183 35.59 -8.83 26.71
CA THR A 183 35.05 -9.92 27.56
C THR A 183 35.95 -11.17 27.57
N ASN A 184 37.13 -11.12 26.95
CA ASN A 184 38.19 -12.14 26.99
C ASN A 184 39.41 -11.62 27.73
#